data_AF-A0A699YPC1-F1
#
_entry.id   AF-A0A699YPC1-F1
#
_cell.length_a   1.000
_cell.length_b   1.000
_cell.length_c   1.000
_cell.angle_alpha   90.00
_cell.angle_beta   90.00
_cell.angle_gamma   90.00
#
_symmetry.space_group_name_H-M   'P 1'
#
loop_
_entity.id
_entity.type
_entity.pdbx_description
1 polymer ?
#
loop_
_entity_poly.entity_id
_entity_poly.type
_entity_poly.pdbx_seq_one_letter_code
_entity_poly.pdbx_strand_id
1 'polypeptide(L)'
;MANCETFQLPAVVTVGEPELQAALEQRISELCSAVERCPPAEVAQVQLSFYERRQRQAWFGAKDERLHWEQWVISLVVASPAVSLSRSALASAAGSEKSCQGEDQSEQLREGMEAALTHITRCVSERRDHIPPVVSSATLTFPYDVTITWGGQRSAFSLSSVKKALLQASPPPMIG
;
A
#
# COMPACT_ATOMS: atom_id res chain seq x y z
N MET A 1 -4.93 -16.23 -12.49
CA MET A 1 -4.21 -14.94 -12.44
C MET A 1 -4.84 -14.05 -13.49
N ALA A 2 -5.54 -13.00 -13.08
CA ALA A 2 -6.07 -12.02 -14.02
C ALA A 2 -4.89 -11.17 -14.52
N ASN A 3 -4.58 -11.23 -15.82
CA ASN A 3 -3.59 -10.36 -16.43
C ASN A 3 -4.11 -8.91 -16.37
N CYS A 4 -3.20 -7.94 -16.26
CA CYS A 4 -3.54 -6.53 -16.45
C CYS A 4 -4.18 -6.27 -17.82
N GLU A 5 -3.99 -7.17 -18.80
CA GLU A 5 -4.66 -7.19 -20.10
C GLU A 5 -6.17 -7.45 -20.04
N THR A 6 -6.69 -8.03 -18.94
CA THR A 6 -8.13 -8.28 -18.76
C THR A 6 -8.91 -6.98 -18.57
N PHE A 7 -8.27 -5.93 -18.07
CA PHE A 7 -8.85 -4.60 -17.94
C PHE A 7 -8.06 -3.68 -18.86
N GLN A 8 -8.62 -3.34 -20.03
CA GLN A 8 -8.00 -2.42 -21.00
C GLN A 8 -7.88 -1.01 -20.39
N LEU A 9 -6.92 -0.81 -19.48
CA LEU A 9 -6.65 0.44 -18.78
C LEU A 9 -5.67 1.25 -19.65
N PRO A 10 -6.12 2.31 -20.33
CA PRO A 10 -5.33 2.98 -21.38
C PRO A 10 -4.16 3.83 -20.84
N ALA A 11 -4.02 3.97 -19.52
CA ALA A 11 -3.18 5.00 -18.89
C ALA A 11 -2.08 4.47 -17.95
N VAL A 12 -1.83 3.16 -17.89
CA VAL A 12 -0.76 2.63 -17.05
C VAL A 12 0.55 2.62 -17.84
N VAL A 13 1.47 3.51 -17.46
CA VAL A 13 2.84 3.52 -17.98
C VAL A 13 3.73 2.69 -17.05
N THR A 14 4.40 1.68 -17.60
CA THR A 14 5.36 0.87 -16.85
C THR A 14 6.77 1.44 -16.99
N VAL A 15 7.54 1.38 -15.91
CA VAL A 15 8.95 1.76 -15.93
C VAL A 15 9.75 0.61 -16.51
N GLY A 16 10.55 0.87 -17.56
CA GLY A 16 11.33 -0.14 -18.28
C GLY A 16 12.57 -0.67 -17.53
N GLU A 17 12.53 -0.74 -16.20
CA GLU A 17 13.62 -1.24 -15.38
C GLU A 17 13.31 -2.69 -14.93
N PRO A 18 14.08 -3.70 -15.37
CA PRO A 18 13.73 -5.09 -15.15
C PRO A 18 13.88 -5.53 -13.68
N GLU A 19 14.84 -4.96 -12.94
CA GLU A 19 15.06 -5.29 -11.53
C GLU A 19 13.91 -4.79 -10.65
N LEU A 20 13.49 -3.54 -10.85
CA LEU A 20 12.27 -2.99 -10.26
C LEU A 20 11.04 -3.84 -10.56
N GLN A 21 10.81 -4.19 -11.84
CA GLN A 21 9.66 -5.00 -12.23
C GLN A 21 9.68 -6.35 -11.50
N ALA A 22 10.83 -7.04 -11.46
CA ALA A 22 10.95 -8.32 -10.78
C ALA A 22 10.68 -8.21 -9.27
N ALA A 23 11.17 -7.15 -8.62
CA ALA A 23 10.92 -6.90 -7.21
C ALA A 23 9.43 -6.63 -6.92
N LEU A 24 8.75 -5.87 -7.79
CA LEU A 24 7.31 -5.62 -7.66
C LEU A 24 6.49 -6.88 -7.90
N GLU A 25 6.80 -7.67 -8.93
CA GLU A 25 6.14 -8.95 -9.20
C GLU A 25 6.29 -9.93 -8.03
N GLN A 26 7.47 -9.97 -7.39
CA GLN A 26 7.65 -10.76 -6.18
C GLN A 26 6.71 -10.32 -5.06
N ARG A 27 6.59 -9.01 -4.81
CA ARG A 27 5.68 -8.47 -3.79
C ARG A 27 4.21 -8.70 -4.13
N ILE A 28 3.83 -8.59 -5.40
CA ILE A 28 2.48 -8.89 -5.88
C ILE A 28 2.16 -10.38 -5.68
N SER A 29 3.11 -11.28 -5.96
CA SER A 29 2.95 -12.72 -5.73
C SER A 29 2.79 -13.05 -4.24
N GLU A 30 3.59 -12.43 -3.37
CA GLU A 30 3.46 -12.54 -1.91
C GLU A 30 2.08 -12.05 -1.44
N LEU A 31 1.61 -10.93 -1.97
CA LEU A 31 0.28 -10.37 -1.69
C LEU A 31 -0.82 -11.34 -2.10
N CYS A 32 -0.83 -11.80 -3.36
CA CYS A 32 -1.83 -12.74 -3.88
C CYS A 32 -1.89 -14.03 -3.05
N SER A 33 -0.73 -14.60 -2.75
CA SER A 33 -0.64 -15.81 -1.91
C SER A 33 -1.19 -15.59 -0.51
N ALA A 34 -1.03 -14.38 0.05
CA ALA A 34 -1.57 -14.03 1.36
C ALA A 34 -3.08 -13.74 1.31
N VAL A 35 -3.59 -13.09 0.26
CA VAL A 35 -5.03 -12.89 0.03
C VAL A 35 -5.77 -14.22 0.05
N GLU A 36 -5.23 -15.26 -0.61
CA GLU A 36 -5.84 -16.60 -0.67
C GLU A 36 -6.00 -17.27 0.71
N ARG A 37 -5.19 -16.87 1.69
CA ARG A 37 -5.20 -17.40 3.06
C ARG A 37 -6.03 -16.55 4.02
N CYS A 38 -6.49 -15.38 3.62
CA CYS A 38 -7.25 -14.47 4.46
C CYS A 38 -8.76 -14.78 4.44
N PRO A 39 -9.45 -14.71 5.59
CA PRO A 39 -10.89 -14.76 5.63
C PRO A 39 -11.53 -13.68 4.75
N PRO A 40 -12.72 -13.93 4.17
CA PRO A 40 -13.49 -12.91 3.47
C PRO A 40 -13.74 -11.66 4.33
N ALA A 41 -13.77 -10.49 3.71
CA ALA A 41 -13.98 -9.18 4.35
C ALA A 41 -12.84 -8.66 5.25
N GLU A 42 -11.69 -9.33 5.29
CA GLU A 42 -10.49 -8.75 5.88
C GLU A 42 -9.96 -7.61 4.98
N VAL A 43 -9.57 -6.50 5.62
CA VAL A 43 -8.98 -5.34 4.94
C VAL A 43 -7.47 -5.50 4.96
N ALA A 44 -6.85 -5.55 3.79
CA ALA A 44 -5.40 -5.42 3.66
C ALA A 44 -5.05 -3.96 3.39
N GLN A 45 -3.86 -3.53 3.80
CA GLN A 45 -3.30 -2.23 3.43
C GLN A 45 -1.91 -2.43 2.86
N VAL A 46 -1.73 -1.93 1.64
CA VAL A 46 -0.43 -1.82 0.99
C VAL A 46 0.05 -0.39 1.18
N GLN A 47 1.21 -0.24 1.82
CA GLN A 47 1.87 1.04 2.01
C GLN A 47 3.11 1.11 1.12
N LEU A 48 3.17 2.12 0.25
CA LEU A 48 4.36 2.50 -0.51
C LEU A 48 4.92 3.78 0.10
N SER A 49 6.17 3.75 0.55
CA SER A 49 6.85 4.92 1.13
C SER A 49 8.10 5.26 0.33
N PHE A 50 8.24 6.51 -0.11
CA PHE A 50 9.48 7.02 -0.69
C PHE A 50 10.35 7.68 0.39
N TYR A 51 11.65 7.51 0.30
CA TYR A 51 12.59 8.06 1.29
C TYR A 51 13.90 8.55 0.69
N GLU A 52 14.58 9.41 1.44
CA GLU A 52 15.97 9.76 1.22
C GLU A 52 16.86 9.13 2.29
N ARG A 53 18.07 8.73 1.91
CA ARG A 53 19.08 8.25 2.85
C ARG A 53 19.88 9.45 3.34
N ARG A 54 19.81 9.72 4.63
CA ARG A 54 20.57 10.80 5.26
C ARG A 54 21.51 10.23 6.31
N GLN A 55 22.77 10.63 6.26
CA GLN A 55 23.70 10.37 7.35
C GLN A 55 23.55 11.47 8.39
N ARG A 56 23.15 11.09 9.61
CA ARG A 56 23.15 11.99 10.75
C ARG A 56 24.35 11.66 11.62
N GLN A 57 25.16 12.68 11.94
CA GLN A 57 26.19 12.53 12.97
C GLN A 57 25.50 12.27 14.31
N ALA A 58 25.66 11.05 14.80
CA ALA A 58 25.37 10.72 16.18
C ALA A 58 26.65 10.90 17.00
N TRP A 59 26.48 11.16 18.29
CA TRP A 59 27.54 11.28 19.28
C TRP A 59 28.46 10.03 19.39
N PHE A 60 28.11 8.91 18.73
CA PHE A 60 28.96 7.72 18.54
C PHE A 60 28.93 7.19 17.09
N GLY A 61 29.21 8.05 16.11
CA GLY A 61 29.41 7.67 14.71
C GLY A 61 28.30 8.14 13.77
N ALA A 62 28.44 7.85 12.48
CA ALA A 62 27.41 8.15 11.49
C ALA A 62 26.32 7.07 11.54
N LYS A 63 25.06 7.49 11.68
CA LYS A 63 23.91 6.61 11.53
C LYS A 63 23.22 6.93 10.21
N ASP A 64 23.10 5.93 9.35
CA ASP A 64 22.23 5.98 8.18
C ASP A 64 20.77 6.03 8.66
N GLU A 65 20.06 7.09 8.29
CA GLU A 65 18.66 7.33 8.59
C GLU A 65 17.86 7.38 7.27
N ARG A 66 16.63 6.84 7.30
CA ARG A 66 15.67 6.95 6.20
C ARG A 66 14.67 8.04 6.53
N LEU A 67 14.65 9.10 5.73
CA LEU A 67 13.67 10.18 5.85
C LEU A 67 12.57 9.95 4.83
N HIS A 68 11.41 9.47 5.28
CA HIS A 68 10.25 9.26 4.41
C HIS A 68 9.59 10.60 4.09
N TRP A 69 9.63 11.00 2.81
CA TRP A 69 9.08 12.28 2.35
C TRP A 69 7.71 12.12 1.67
N GLU A 70 7.32 10.90 1.30
CA GLU A 70 6.00 10.62 0.73
C GLU A 70 5.54 9.20 1.06
N GLN A 71 4.23 9.05 1.33
CA GLN A 71 3.61 7.77 1.67
C GLN A 71 2.25 7.63 0.99
N TRP A 72 2.02 6.48 0.37
CA TRP A 72 0.77 6.07 -0.25
C TRP A 72 0.23 4.85 0.47
N VAL A 73 -1.02 4.93 0.93
CA VAL A 73 -1.70 3.82 1.61
C VAL A 73 -2.88 3.38 0.75
N ILE A 74 -2.82 2.15 0.26
CA ILE A 74 -3.83 1.55 -0.60
C ILE A 74 -4.55 0.49 0.22
N SER A 75 -5.84 0.71 0.50
CA SER A 75 -6.67 -0.27 1.21
C SER A 75 -7.32 -1.22 0.22
N LEU A 76 -7.19 -2.52 0.47
CA LEU A 76 -7.73 -3.60 -0.32
C LEU A 76 -8.75 -4.36 0.51
N VAL A 77 -9.89 -4.71 -0.07
CA VAL A 77 -10.90 -5.54 0.58
C VAL A 77 -11.09 -6.79 -0.25
N VAL A 78 -10.90 -7.96 0.37
CA VAL A 78 -11.11 -9.24 -0.31
C VAL A 78 -12.60 -9.55 -0.31
N ALA A 79 -13.25 -9.32 -1.45
CA ALA A 79 -14.63 -9.70 -1.67
C ALA A 79 -14.72 -11.21 -1.90
N SER A 80 -15.63 -11.90 -1.19
CA SER A 80 -16.01 -13.25 -1.58
C SER A 80 -17.23 -13.20 -2.51
N PRO A 81 -17.30 -14.06 -3.54
CA PRO A 81 -18.48 -14.15 -4.41
C PRO A 81 -19.75 -14.54 -3.64
N ALA A 82 -19.63 -15.11 -2.43
CA ALA A 82 -20.75 -15.44 -1.55
C ALA A 82 -21.27 -14.25 -0.72
N VAL A 83 -20.44 -13.25 -0.42
CA VAL A 83 -20.82 -12.07 0.39
C VAL A 83 -21.45 -10.98 -0.47
N SER A 84 -21.10 -10.87 -1.77
CA SER A 84 -21.80 -9.97 -2.68
C SER A 84 -23.28 -10.35 -2.87
N LEU A 85 -23.61 -11.65 -2.76
CA LEU A 85 -24.99 -12.14 -2.75
C LEU A 85 -25.82 -11.59 -1.58
N SER A 86 -25.22 -11.32 -0.41
CA SER A 86 -25.99 -10.87 0.76
C SER A 86 -26.35 -9.38 0.72
N ARG A 87 -25.47 -8.53 0.13
CA ARG A 87 -25.81 -7.12 -0.13
C ARG A 87 -26.72 -6.94 -1.33
N SER A 88 -26.59 -7.79 -2.34
CA SER A 88 -27.48 -7.82 -3.50
C SER A 88 -28.85 -8.43 -3.19
N ALA A 89 -28.96 -9.41 -2.29
CA ALA A 89 -30.24 -10.02 -1.90
C ALA A 89 -31.21 -9.03 -1.22
N LEU A 90 -30.69 -8.01 -0.52
CA LEU A 90 -31.53 -6.93 0.02
C LEU A 90 -32.00 -5.94 -1.07
N ALA A 91 -31.27 -5.83 -2.19
CA ALA A 91 -31.62 -4.98 -3.33
C ALA A 91 -32.45 -5.72 -4.41
N SER A 92 -32.34 -7.05 -4.48
CA SER A 92 -33.00 -7.90 -5.49
C SER A 92 -34.32 -8.54 -5.02
N ALA A 93 -34.90 -8.07 -3.90
CA ALA A 93 -36.31 -8.33 -3.59
C ALA A 93 -37.28 -7.72 -4.62
N ALA A 94 -36.78 -6.99 -5.61
CA ALA A 94 -37.53 -6.50 -6.77
C ALA A 94 -37.01 -7.12 -8.08
N GLY A 95 -37.25 -8.43 -8.27
CA GLY A 95 -37.46 -9.04 -9.59
C GLY A 95 -36.25 -9.29 -10.50
N SER A 96 -36.11 -10.57 -10.89
CA SER A 96 -35.53 -11.05 -12.15
C SER A 96 -34.00 -11.13 -12.30
N GLU A 97 -33.63 -12.10 -13.15
CA GLU A 97 -32.36 -12.38 -13.86
C GLU A 97 -31.04 -12.68 -13.13
N LYS A 98 -30.65 -13.96 -13.23
CA LYS A 98 -29.46 -14.59 -12.65
C LYS A 98 -28.25 -14.67 -13.61
N SER A 99 -28.14 -13.76 -14.58
CA SER A 99 -27.11 -13.85 -15.64
C SER A 99 -26.16 -12.65 -15.77
N CYS A 100 -26.43 -11.50 -15.13
CA CYS A 100 -25.67 -10.25 -15.34
C CYS A 100 -24.66 -9.91 -14.23
N GLN A 101 -24.70 -10.61 -13.09
CA GLN A 101 -23.95 -10.23 -11.88
C GLN A 101 -22.42 -10.32 -11.99
N GLY A 102 -21.90 -11.12 -12.93
CA GLY A 102 -20.46 -11.25 -13.17
C GLY A 102 -19.90 -10.09 -13.99
N GLU A 103 -20.68 -9.57 -14.94
CA GLU A 103 -20.32 -8.45 -15.79
C GLU A 103 -20.37 -7.14 -14.99
N ASP A 104 -21.44 -6.93 -14.21
CA ASP A 104 -21.61 -5.74 -13.35
C ASP A 104 -20.47 -5.57 -12.33
N GLN A 105 -19.97 -6.66 -11.74
CA GLN A 105 -18.86 -6.61 -10.78
C GLN A 105 -17.51 -6.31 -11.44
N SER A 106 -17.30 -6.82 -12.66
CA SER A 106 -16.10 -6.55 -13.44
C SER A 106 -16.05 -5.08 -13.88
N GLU A 107 -17.17 -4.52 -14.31
CA GLU A 107 -17.30 -3.11 -14.69
C GLU A 107 -17.08 -2.18 -13.49
N GLN A 108 -17.69 -2.47 -12.33
CA GLN A 108 -17.46 -1.69 -11.11
C GLN A 108 -15.99 -1.70 -10.67
N LEU A 109 -15.31 -2.85 -10.77
CA LEU A 109 -13.88 -2.94 -10.47
C LEU A 109 -13.06 -2.10 -11.45
N ARG A 110 -13.38 -2.16 -12.75
CA ARG A 110 -12.72 -1.40 -13.79
C ARG A 110 -12.86 0.12 -13.57
N GLU A 111 -14.08 0.60 -13.34
CA GLU A 111 -14.35 2.01 -13.04
C GLU A 111 -13.61 2.46 -11.76
N GLY A 112 -13.61 1.62 -10.73
CA GLY A 112 -12.87 1.88 -9.48
C GLY A 112 -11.36 2.00 -9.71
N MET A 113 -10.78 1.15 -10.56
CA MET A 113 -9.36 1.22 -10.92
C MET A 113 -9.05 2.48 -11.72
N GLU A 114 -9.88 2.84 -12.72
CA GLU A 114 -9.69 4.06 -13.52
C GLU A 114 -9.79 5.33 -12.66
N ALA A 115 -10.76 5.37 -11.74
CA ALA A 115 -10.91 6.46 -10.78
C ALA A 115 -9.70 6.56 -9.85
N ALA A 116 -9.19 5.44 -9.34
CA ALA A 116 -8.01 5.41 -8.48
C ALA A 116 -6.75 5.91 -9.21
N LEU A 117 -6.51 5.47 -10.44
CA LEU A 117 -5.38 5.93 -11.26
C LEU A 117 -5.46 7.43 -11.54
N THR A 118 -6.64 7.91 -11.95
CA THR A 118 -6.88 9.34 -12.20
C THR A 118 -6.65 10.17 -10.93
N HIS A 119 -7.10 9.65 -9.78
CA HIS A 119 -6.89 10.29 -8.49
C HIS A 119 -5.41 10.37 -8.12
N ILE A 120 -4.64 9.30 -8.33
CA ILE A 120 -3.18 9.30 -8.11
C ILE A 120 -2.52 10.36 -8.99
N THR A 121 -2.82 10.40 -10.29
CA THR A 121 -2.27 11.40 -11.22
C THR A 121 -2.57 12.82 -10.77
N ARG A 122 -3.80 13.08 -10.31
CA ARG A 122 -4.20 14.37 -9.77
C ARG A 122 -3.43 14.73 -8.49
N CYS A 123 -3.33 13.80 -7.54
CA CYS A 123 -2.61 14.05 -6.28
C CYS A 123 -1.13 14.38 -6.52
N VAL A 124 -0.48 13.66 -7.44
CA VAL A 124 0.92 13.91 -7.81
C VAL A 124 1.07 15.24 -8.56
N SER A 125 0.09 15.62 -9.40
CA SER A 125 0.17 16.89 -10.13
C SER A 125 -0.04 18.11 -9.24
N GLU A 126 -0.91 18.01 -8.23
CA GLU A 126 -1.23 19.08 -7.28
C GLU A 126 -0.16 19.26 -6.19
N ARG A 127 0.55 18.20 -5.80
CA ARG A 127 1.59 18.24 -4.76
C ARG A 127 2.92 17.81 -5.31
N ARG A 128 3.72 18.78 -5.77
CA ARG A 128 5.06 18.54 -6.33
C ARG A 128 6.17 19.19 -5.52
N ASP A 129 5.84 20.12 -4.64
CA ASP A 129 6.82 20.95 -3.91
C ASP A 129 7.63 20.17 -2.88
N HIS A 130 7.13 19.01 -2.43
CA HIS A 130 7.81 18.16 -1.44
C HIS A 130 8.72 17.10 -2.09
N ILE A 131 8.76 17.00 -3.42
CA ILE A 131 9.60 16.02 -4.14
C ILE A 131 11.07 16.47 -4.07
N PRO A 132 11.98 15.64 -3.53
CA PRO A 132 13.39 16.00 -3.44
C PRO A 132 14.05 16.18 -4.82
N PRO A 133 15.14 16.98 -4.90
CA PRO A 133 15.88 17.14 -6.14
C PRO A 133 16.51 15.81 -6.58
N VAL A 134 16.40 15.49 -7.88
CA VAL A 134 16.99 14.29 -8.46
C VAL A 134 18.52 14.46 -8.53
N VAL A 135 19.23 13.82 -7.61
CA VAL A 135 20.69 13.91 -7.47
C VAL A 135 21.47 12.89 -8.31
N SER A 136 20.81 11.89 -8.88
CA SER A 136 21.42 10.86 -9.72
C SER A 136 20.48 10.43 -10.83
N SER A 137 20.96 10.42 -12.08
CA SER A 137 20.23 9.95 -13.26
C SER A 137 20.38 8.45 -13.53
N ALA A 138 21.15 7.73 -12.70
CA ALA A 138 21.48 6.32 -12.92
C ALA A 138 20.33 5.37 -12.53
N THR A 139 19.39 5.83 -11.71
CA THR A 139 18.22 5.05 -11.27
C THR A 139 16.97 5.86 -11.57
N LEU A 140 15.97 5.22 -12.17
CA LEU A 140 14.72 5.88 -12.57
C LEU A 140 13.73 6.06 -11.40
N THR A 141 14.07 5.55 -10.21
CA THR A 141 13.21 5.57 -9.03
C THR A 141 13.92 6.13 -7.81
N PHE A 142 13.17 6.86 -6.98
CA PHE A 142 13.62 7.18 -5.63
C PHE A 142 13.63 5.93 -4.75
N PRO A 143 14.49 5.85 -3.72
CA PRO A 143 14.44 4.76 -2.75
C PRO A 143 13.04 4.62 -2.15
N TYR A 144 12.54 3.38 -2.09
CA TYR A 144 11.19 3.09 -1.64
C TYR A 144 11.14 1.84 -0.75
N ASP A 145 10.10 1.76 0.07
CA ASP A 145 9.73 0.57 0.84
C ASP A 145 8.26 0.23 0.56
N VAL A 146 7.97 -1.05 0.33
CA VAL A 146 6.60 -1.57 0.21
C VAL A 146 6.30 -2.45 1.41
N THR A 147 5.24 -2.13 2.15
CA THR A 147 4.79 -2.90 3.31
C THR A 147 3.35 -3.32 3.12
N ILE A 148 3.04 -4.59 3.39
CA ILE A 148 1.67 -5.13 3.35
C ILE A 148 1.24 -5.45 4.78
N THR A 149 0.09 -4.95 5.19
CA THR A 149 -0.50 -5.23 6.51
C THR A 149 -1.92 -5.77 6.35
N TRP A 150 -2.32 -6.67 7.25
CA TRP A 150 -3.61 -7.36 7.22
C TRP A 150 -4.44 -6.99 8.46
N GLY A 151 -5.76 -6.99 8.30
CA GLY A 151 -6.78 -6.52 9.24
C GLY A 151 -6.81 -7.28 10.57
N GLY A 152 -5.94 -6.84 11.48
CA GLY A 152 -5.90 -7.22 12.89
C GLY A 152 -4.74 -6.58 13.64
N GLN A 153 -3.67 -6.20 12.93
CA GLN A 153 -2.55 -5.47 13.51
C GLN A 153 -2.82 -3.96 13.47
N ARG A 154 -3.73 -3.50 14.34
CA ARG A 154 -3.84 -2.08 14.70
C ARG A 154 -2.46 -1.63 15.21
N SER A 155 -1.76 -0.82 14.42
CA SER A 155 -0.67 0.04 14.87
C SER A 155 0.41 -0.65 15.72
N ALA A 156 1.45 -1.19 15.06
CA ALA A 156 2.69 -1.58 15.71
C ALA A 156 3.56 -0.38 16.17
N PHE A 157 3.01 0.84 16.27
CA PHE A 157 3.49 1.80 17.28
C PHE A 157 2.98 1.36 18.65
N SER A 158 3.59 0.26 19.09
CA SER A 158 3.38 -0.41 20.37
C SER A 158 3.60 0.60 21.50
N LEU A 159 2.51 1.06 22.12
CA LEU A 159 2.54 1.72 23.44
C LEU A 159 3.35 0.89 24.45
N SER A 160 3.42 -0.43 24.27
CA SER A 160 4.28 -1.35 25.01
C SER A 160 5.79 -1.08 24.86
N SER A 161 6.24 -0.56 23.71
CA SER A 161 7.65 -0.20 23.49
C SER A 161 8.00 1.10 24.22
N VAL A 162 7.07 2.06 24.25
CA VAL A 162 7.21 3.31 25.02
C VAL A 162 7.13 3.03 26.53
N LYS A 163 6.23 2.12 26.94
CA LYS A 163 6.07 1.71 28.34
C LYS A 163 7.29 0.95 28.86
N LYS A 164 7.92 0.10 28.03
CA LYS A 164 9.22 -0.53 28.37
C LYS A 164 10.36 0.48 28.46
N ALA A 165 10.43 1.46 27.55
CA ALA A 165 11.46 2.49 27.59
C ALA A 165 11.36 3.39 28.84
N LEU A 166 10.15 3.74 29.28
CA LEU A 166 9.92 4.50 30.51
C LEU A 166 10.25 3.72 31.79
N LEU A 167 10.05 2.39 31.80
CA LEU A 167 10.36 1.54 32.95
C LEU A 167 11.85 1.17 33.05
N GLN A 168 12.61 1.27 31.96
CA GLN A 168 14.05 1.00 31.93
C GLN A 168 14.92 2.26 32.04
N ALA A 169 14.33 3.46 32.10
CA ALA A 169 15.06 4.68 32.33
C ALA A 169 15.43 4.80 33.82
N SER A 170 16.67 4.45 34.18
CA SER A 170 17.22 4.79 35.50
C SER A 170 17.39 6.32 35.62
N PRO A 171 17.02 6.93 36.76
CA PRO A 171 17.20 8.36 36.97
C PRO A 171 18.71 8.72 36.99
N PRO A 172 19.08 9.92 36.51
CA PRO A 172 20.48 10.34 36.46
C PRO A 172 21.07 10.43 37.87
N PRO A 173 22.36 10.10 38.05
CA PRO A 173 23.01 10.20 39.35
C PRO A 173 23.06 11.68 39.76
N MET A 174 22.49 12.00 40.92
CA MET A 174 22.67 13.31 41.52
C MET A 174 24.11 13.41 42.03
N ILE A 175 24.87 14.32 41.42
CA ILE A 175 26.17 14.77 41.93
C ILE A 175 25.93 15.40 43.30
N GLY A 176 26.60 14.86 44.32
CA GLY A 176 26.78 15.46 45.63
C GLY A 176 28.14 16.16 45.71
#